data_AF-A0A2A4Q278-F1
#
_entry.id   AF-A0A2A4Q278-F1
#
_cell.length_a   1.000
_cell.length_b   1.000
_cell.length_c   1.000
_cell.angle_alpha   90.00
_cell.angle_beta   90.00
_cell.angle_gamma   90.00
#
_symmetry.space_group_name_H-M   'P 1'
#
loop_
_entity.id
_entity.type
_entity.pdbx_description
1 polymer ?
#
loop_
_entity_poly.entity_id
_entity_poly.type
_entity_poly.pdbx_seq_one_letter_code
_entity_poly.pdbx_strand_id
1 'polypeptide(L)'
;MDTTKYLSGFNVGYALESFLTEGKDIELIKALDSMCERNKNDDYCAGIADGKEQSRLEKKLAKAKEQERDKELDEIMDKKKEKGKEKKGRER
;
A
#
# COMPACT_ATOMS: atom_id res chain seq x y z
N MET A 1 20.89 -13.06 11.21
CA MET A 1 19.51 -12.52 11.16
C MET A 1 18.78 -13.09 12.37
N ASP A 2 18.28 -12.23 13.25
CA ASP A 2 17.53 -12.66 14.43
C ASP A 2 16.15 -13.17 14.00
N THR A 3 15.92 -14.48 14.11
CA THR A 3 14.70 -15.17 13.65
C THR A 3 13.50 -14.93 14.55
N THR A 4 13.70 -14.36 15.74
CA THR A 4 12.59 -13.95 16.63
C THR A 4 11.70 -12.88 16.00
N LYS A 5 12.24 -12.07 15.08
CA LYS A 5 11.43 -11.14 14.29
C LYS A 5 10.57 -11.85 13.22
N TYR A 6 10.92 -13.04 12.75
CA TYR A 6 10.17 -13.71 11.68
C TYR A 6 8.83 -14.31 12.12
N LEU A 7 8.54 -14.34 13.44
CA LEU A 7 7.34 -14.95 14.02
C LEU A 7 6.54 -13.97 14.90
N SER A 8 6.71 -12.65 14.75
CA SER A 8 5.80 -11.70 15.40
C SER A 8 4.49 -11.64 14.63
N GLY A 9 3.37 -11.55 15.36
CA GLY A 9 2.05 -11.38 14.75
C GLY A 9 1.98 -10.20 13.79
N PHE A 10 2.79 -9.16 14.03
CA PHE A 10 3.00 -8.02 13.13
C PHE A 10 3.37 -8.42 11.71
N ASN A 11 4.39 -9.27 11.54
CA ASN A 11 4.82 -9.69 10.21
C ASN A 11 3.76 -10.55 9.52
N VAL A 12 3.05 -11.37 10.28
CA VAL A 12 1.92 -12.15 9.77
C VAL A 12 0.80 -11.22 9.30
N GLY A 13 0.39 -10.25 10.12
CA GLY A 13 -0.61 -9.26 9.76
C GLY A 13 -0.27 -8.48 8.49
N TYR A 14 0.98 -8.03 8.39
CA TYR A 14 1.49 -7.29 7.23
C TYR A 14 1.44 -8.13 5.93
N ALA A 15 1.84 -9.41 6.01
CA ALA A 15 1.79 -10.33 4.87
C ALA A 15 0.35 -10.67 4.47
N LEU A 16 -0.54 -10.92 5.43
CA LEU A 16 -1.93 -11.30 5.17
C LEU A 16 -2.72 -10.20 4.46
N GLU A 17 -2.51 -8.93 4.81
CA GLU A 17 -3.13 -7.81 4.11
C GLU A 17 -2.69 -7.77 2.63
N SER A 18 -1.49 -8.25 2.31
CA SER A 18 -1.01 -8.38 0.93
C SER A 18 -1.69 -9.53 0.19
N PHE A 19 -1.89 -10.68 0.84
CA PHE A 19 -2.61 -11.83 0.26
C PHE A 19 -4.11 -11.58 0.05
N LEU A 20 -4.75 -10.82 0.96
CA LEU A 20 -6.13 -10.34 0.82
C LEU A 20 -6.36 -9.59 -0.49
N THR A 21 -5.41 -8.75 -0.89
CA THR A 21 -5.48 -8.00 -2.15
C THR A 21 -5.36 -8.88 -3.40
N GLU A 22 -4.80 -10.08 -3.29
CA GLU A 22 -4.70 -11.06 -4.39
C GLU A 22 -5.87 -12.05 -4.42
N GLY A 23 -6.80 -11.97 -3.47
CA GLY A 23 -7.95 -12.89 -3.37
C GLY A 23 -7.59 -14.31 -2.96
N LYS A 24 -6.36 -14.55 -2.48
CA LYS A 24 -5.90 -15.86 -2.01
C LYS A 24 -6.19 -16.00 -0.51
N ASP A 25 -6.63 -17.19 -0.12
CA ASP A 25 -6.73 -17.63 1.28
C ASP A 25 -7.60 -16.75 2.20
N ILE A 26 -8.70 -16.20 1.66
CA ILE A 26 -9.69 -15.39 2.42
C ILE A 26 -10.24 -16.16 3.63
N GLU A 27 -10.41 -17.47 3.52
CA GLU A 27 -10.88 -18.32 4.63
C GLU A 27 -9.88 -18.39 5.78
N LEU A 28 -8.58 -18.52 5.48
CA LEU A 28 -7.51 -18.55 6.48
C LEU A 28 -7.46 -17.21 7.25
N ILE A 29 -7.60 -16.11 6.52
CA ILE A 29 -7.57 -14.76 7.09
C ILE A 29 -8.77 -14.55 8.01
N LYS A 30 -9.98 -14.95 7.59
CA LYS A 30 -11.18 -14.89 8.42
C LYS A 30 -11.06 -15.77 9.68
N ALA A 31 -10.48 -16.96 9.55
CA ALA A 31 -10.25 -17.84 10.68
C ALA A 31 -9.27 -17.22 11.69
N LEU A 32 -8.20 -16.58 11.21
CA LEU A 32 -7.24 -15.90 12.06
C LEU A 32 -7.86 -14.67 12.75
N ASP A 33 -8.66 -13.89 12.05
CA ASP A 33 -9.37 -12.74 12.63
C ASP A 33 -10.34 -13.19 13.72
N SER A 34 -11.13 -14.23 13.47
CA SER A 34 -12.02 -14.81 14.47
C SER A 34 -11.27 -15.34 15.70
N MET A 35 -10.06 -15.88 15.52
CA MET A 35 -9.22 -16.29 16.63
C MET A 35 -8.78 -15.07 17.47
N CYS A 36 -8.31 -14.01 16.81
CA CYS A 36 -7.78 -12.84 17.48
C CYS A 36 -8.86 -11.96 18.14
N GLU A 37 -10.08 -11.93 17.61
CA GLU A 37 -11.22 -11.31 18.28
C GLU A 37 -11.54 -11.98 19.63
N ARG A 38 -11.39 -13.31 19.71
CA ARG A 38 -11.60 -14.07 20.96
C ARG A 38 -10.43 -13.93 21.94
N ASN A 39 -9.23 -13.64 21.44
CA ASN A 39 -7.99 -13.54 22.22
C ASN A 39 -7.40 -12.13 22.17
N LYS A 40 -8.24 -11.11 22.40
CA LYS A 40 -7.85 -9.69 22.28
C LYS A 40 -6.73 -9.21 23.22
N ASN A 41 -6.40 -9.98 24.26
CA ASN A 41 -5.34 -9.65 25.22
C ASN A 41 -4.00 -10.31 24.86
N ASP A 42 -3.94 -11.07 23.76
CA ASP A 42 -2.73 -11.75 23.31
C ASP A 42 -1.86 -10.81 22.45
N ASP A 43 -0.59 -10.66 22.81
CA ASP A 43 0.36 -9.77 22.15
C ASP A 43 0.60 -10.15 20.68
N TYR A 44 0.48 -11.44 20.34
CA TYR A 44 0.62 -11.90 18.97
C TYR A 44 -0.60 -11.46 18.13
N CYS A 45 -1.80 -11.56 18.68
CA CYS A 45 -3.01 -11.03 18.04
C CYS A 45 -3.04 -9.50 17.92
N ALA A 46 -2.54 -8.78 18.93
CA ALA A 46 -2.33 -7.33 18.82
C ALA A 46 -1.36 -7.00 17.68
N GLY A 47 -0.25 -7.74 17.58
CA GLY A 47 0.69 -7.62 16.48
C GLY A 47 0.03 -7.81 15.11
N ILE A 48 -0.83 -8.82 14.93
CA ILE A 48 -1.52 -9.05 13.65
C ILE A 48 -2.35 -7.83 13.23
N ALA A 49 -3.08 -7.22 14.15
CA ALA A 49 -3.87 -6.02 13.88
C ALA A 49 -2.97 -4.85 13.42
N ASP A 50 -1.90 -4.58 14.18
CA ASP A 50 -0.94 -3.51 13.88
C ASP A 50 -0.27 -3.71 12.52
N GLY A 51 0.13 -4.95 12.20
CA GLY A 51 0.75 -5.30 10.93
C GLY A 51 -0.18 -5.05 9.73
N LYS A 52 -1.46 -5.42 9.85
CA LYS A 52 -2.47 -5.14 8.83
C LYS A 52 -2.66 -3.64 8.63
N GLU A 53 -2.74 -2.88 9.71
CA GLU A 53 -2.89 -1.42 9.65
C GLU A 53 -1.70 -0.76 8.96
N GLN A 54 -0.48 -1.14 9.32
CA GLN A 54 0.74 -0.62 8.69
C GLN A 54 0.75 -0.89 7.18
N SER A 55 0.43 -2.12 6.76
CA SER A 55 0.34 -2.47 5.34
C SER A 55 -0.68 -1.60 4.59
N ARG A 56 -1.85 -1.31 5.19
CA ARG A 56 -2.85 -0.41 4.61
C ARG A 56 -2.35 1.02 4.48
N LEU A 57 -1.67 1.54 5.50
CA LEU A 57 -1.10 2.89 5.47
C LEU A 57 -0.06 3.03 4.37
N GLU A 58 0.85 2.07 4.24
CA GLU A 58 1.87 2.08 3.18
C GLU A 58 1.26 1.99 1.79
N LYS A 59 0.22 1.16 1.58
CA LYS A 59 -0.52 1.11 0.31
C LYS A 59 -1.20 2.44 -0.02
N LYS A 60 -1.80 3.11 0.97
CA LYS A 60 -2.41 4.45 0.77
C LYS A 60 -1.35 5.49 0.40
N LEU A 61 -0.22 5.50 1.11
CA LEU A 61 0.89 6.41 0.83
C LEU A 61 1.51 6.16 -0.55
N ALA A 62 1.67 4.90 -0.96
CA ALA A 62 2.17 4.55 -2.28
C ALA A 62 1.25 5.09 -3.39
N LYS A 63 -0.07 4.90 -3.24
CA LYS A 63 -1.06 5.44 -4.18
C LYS A 63 -1.06 6.97 -4.23
N ALA A 64 -0.94 7.64 -3.07
CA ALA A 64 -0.88 9.10 -3.03
C ALA A 64 0.35 9.64 -3.78
N LYS A 65 1.52 9.01 -3.59
CA LYS A 65 2.74 9.37 -4.33
C LYS A 65 2.62 9.11 -5.84
N GLU A 66 1.95 8.03 -6.24
CA GLU A 66 1.71 7.76 -7.66
C GLU A 66 0.83 8.84 -8.30
N GLN A 67 -0.24 9.25 -7.62
CA GLN A 67 -1.12 10.33 -8.09
C GLN A 67 -0.41 11.69 -8.20
N GLU A 68 0.51 12.01 -7.28
CA GLU A 68 1.32 13.22 -7.37
C GLU A 68 2.26 13.19 -8.58
N ARG A 69 2.91 12.04 -8.84
CA ARG A 69 3.79 11.88 -10.01
C ARG A 69 3.03 11.99 -11.32
N ASP A 70 1.85 11.39 -11.42
CA ASP A 70 1.03 11.45 -12.65
C ASP A 70 0.61 12.88 -12.95
N LYS A 71 0.21 13.65 -11.93
CA LYS A 71 -0.08 15.08 -12.08
C LYS A 71 1.14 15.88 -12.54
N GLU A 72 2.31 15.62 -11.96
CA GLU A 72 3.54 16.31 -12.35
C GLU A 72 3.92 16.01 -13.82
N LEU A 73 3.74 14.75 -14.26
CA LEU A 73 3.96 14.35 -15.64
C LEU A 73 2.99 15.04 -16.61
N ASP A 74 1.72 15.14 -16.25
CA ASP A 74 0.71 15.85 -17.05
C ASP A 74 1.04 17.34 -17.19
N GLU A 75 1.43 18.01 -16.09
CA GLU A 75 1.86 19.41 -16.12
C GLU A 75 3.09 19.64 -17.02
N ILE A 76 4.06 18.73 -17.00
CA ILE A 76 5.25 18.80 -17.87
C ILE A 76 4.87 18.61 -19.33
N MET A 77 3.97 17.67 -19.62
CA MET A 77 3.50 17.39 -20.98
C MET A 77 2.71 18.55 -21.57
N ASP A 78 1.87 19.21 -20.78
CA ASP A 78 1.10 20.37 -21.21
C ASP A 78 2.01 21.59 -21.45
N LYS A 79 2.98 21.85 -20.57
CA LYS A 79 4.01 22.89 -20.80
C LYS A 79 4.82 22.66 -22.07
N LYS A 80 5.10 21.40 -22.45
CA LYS A 80 5.78 21.08 -23.72
C LYS A 80 4.88 21.34 -24.94
N LYS A 81 3.58 21.03 -24.87
CA LYS A 81 2.63 21.29 -25.96
C LYS A 81 2.45 22.78 -26.23
N GLU A 82 2.41 23.62 -25.19
CA GLU A 82 2.30 25.08 -25.34
C GLU A 82 3.54 25.66 -26.03
N LYS A 83 4.75 25.30 -25.57
CA LYS A 83 6.01 25.74 -26.20
C LYS A 83 6.17 25.27 -27.65
N GLY A 84 5.61 24.11 -28.01
CA GLY A 84 5.60 23.59 -29.38
C GLY A 84 4.70 24.38 -30.33
N LYS A 85 3.57 24.92 -29.84
CA LYS A 85 2.66 25.77 -30.62
C LYS A 85 3.22 27.17 -30.82
N GLU A 86 3.88 27.75 -29.82
CA GLU A 86 4.56 29.05 -29.96
C GLU A 86 5.67 29.03 -31.01
N LYS A 87 6.44 27.93 -31.12
CA LYS A 87 7.48 27.82 -32.16
C LYS A 87 6.91 27.74 -33.58
N LYS A 88 5.81 27.02 -33.79
CA LYS A 88 5.16 26.92 -35.12
C LYS A 88 4.44 28.21 -35.55
N GLY A 89 4.05 29.07 -34.61
CA GLY A 89 3.46 30.38 -34.89
C GLY A 89 4.49 31.46 -35.28
N ARG A 90 5.78 31.24 -35.00
CA ARG A 90 6.85 32.24 -35.19
C ARG A 90 7.64 32.09 -36.50
N GLU A 91 7.36 31.04 -37.28
CA GLU A 91 7.93 30.79 -38.62
C GLU A 91 6.99 31.21 -39.77
N ARG A 92 5.96 32.03 -39.49
CA ARG A 92 5.15 32.70 -40.53
C ARG A 92 5.39 34.20 -40.52
#